data_AF-A0A6P1AB64-F1
#
_entry.id   AF-A0A6P1AB64-F1
#
_cell.length_a   1.000
_cell.length_b   1.000
_cell.length_c   1.000
_cell.angle_alpha   90.00
_cell.angle_beta   90.00
_cell.angle_gamma   90.00
#
_symmetry.space_group_name_H-M   'P 1'
#
loop_
_entity.id
_entity.type
_entity.pdbx_description
1 polymer ?
#
loop_
_entity_poly.entity_id
_entity_poly.type
_entity_poly.pdbx_seq_one_letter_code
_entity_poly.pdbx_strand_id
1 'polypeptide(L)'
;MPVKQSHYEVLLSEYSNREAAIALLREYRPYLEMLPSMRRPDRSVISIPLPVARIRQPKPTLGHNVSVGSTGAAIPLECDIALLMCDPEWKIKMGVEILIFIHRPQEDFSGLLRRWRQTQVSLDKDYEWLMPPGEQHMVSEGAEQIYPLFVVFAETPERIKRGLAGASLPFVVQTPDFGQEEEFSEALFAEG
;
A
#
# COMPACT_ATOMS: atom_id res chain seq x y z
N MET A 1 -3.13 24.75 4.53
CA MET A 1 -1.71 24.78 4.13
C MET A 1 -1.48 23.69 3.09
N PRO A 2 -0.53 23.79 2.15
CA PRO A 2 -0.25 22.65 1.27
C PRO A 2 0.24 21.45 2.09
N VAL A 3 -0.02 20.23 1.61
CA VAL A 3 0.47 18.99 2.22
C VAL A 3 2.01 19.05 2.30
N LYS A 4 2.57 18.86 3.50
CA LYS A 4 4.02 18.83 3.76
C LYS A 4 4.56 17.40 3.63
N GLN A 5 5.87 17.25 3.39
CA GLN A 5 6.51 15.93 3.35
C GLN A 5 6.36 15.18 4.68
N SER A 6 6.51 15.87 5.81
CA SER A 6 6.26 15.27 7.13
C SER A 6 4.87 14.65 7.24
N HIS A 7 3.85 15.26 6.64
CA HIS A 7 2.49 14.71 6.68
C HIS A 7 2.39 13.36 5.97
N TYR A 8 3.06 13.23 4.83
CA TYR A 8 3.14 11.97 4.10
C TYR A 8 3.94 10.91 4.88
N GLU A 9 5.09 11.29 5.44
CA GLU A 9 5.95 10.37 6.22
C GLU A 9 5.25 9.86 7.48
N VAL A 10 4.49 10.70 8.19
CA VAL A 10 3.69 10.30 9.35
C VAL A 10 2.73 9.19 8.95
N LEU A 11 1.90 9.40 7.92
CA LEU A 11 0.93 8.39 7.50
C LEU A 11 1.59 7.12 6.92
N LEU A 12 2.69 7.26 6.18
CA LEU A 12 3.45 6.10 5.68
C LEU A 12 3.98 5.24 6.84
N SER A 13 4.57 5.89 7.86
CA SER A 13 5.08 5.20 9.04
C SER A 13 3.96 4.58 9.89
N GLU A 14 2.85 5.29 10.04
CA GLU A 14 1.68 4.87 10.80
C GLU A 14 1.07 3.61 10.16
N TYR A 15 0.72 3.66 8.88
CA TYR A 15 0.07 2.53 8.20
C TYR A 15 1.02 1.37 7.85
N SER A 16 2.34 1.54 8.04
CA SER A 16 3.27 0.40 8.08
C SER A 16 2.96 -0.53 9.26
N ASN A 17 2.33 0.00 10.32
CA ASN A 17 1.81 -0.79 11.43
C ASN A 17 0.44 -1.41 11.07
N ARG A 18 0.27 -2.70 11.40
CA ARG A 18 -0.98 -3.44 11.12
C ARG A 18 -2.20 -2.85 11.83
N GLU A 19 -2.07 -2.45 13.08
CA GLU A 19 -3.18 -1.92 13.88
C GLU A 19 -3.71 -0.62 13.27
N ALA A 20 -2.80 0.27 12.88
CA ALA A 20 -3.16 1.53 12.24
C ALA A 20 -3.69 1.32 10.81
N ALA A 21 -3.12 0.38 10.04
CA ALA A 21 -3.68 0.00 8.75
C ALA A 21 -5.11 -0.56 8.88
N ILE A 22 -5.40 -1.35 9.91
CA ILE A 22 -6.76 -1.82 10.19
C ILE A 22 -7.66 -0.66 10.63
N ALA A 23 -7.14 0.29 11.41
CA ALA A 23 -7.87 1.49 11.79
C ALA A 23 -8.27 2.32 10.56
N LEU A 24 -7.35 2.47 9.59
CA LEU A 24 -7.63 3.08 8.29
C LEU A 24 -8.78 2.36 7.55
N LEU A 25 -8.78 1.01 7.53
CA LEU A 25 -9.86 0.26 6.91
C LEU A 25 -11.21 0.47 7.61
N ARG A 26 -11.25 0.79 8.90
CA ARG A 26 -12.51 1.11 9.61
C ARG A 26 -13.17 2.38 9.08
N GLU A 27 -12.38 3.32 8.56
CA GLU A 27 -12.89 4.52 7.92
C GLU A 27 -13.48 4.23 6.53
N TYR A 28 -13.10 3.11 5.91
CA TYR A 28 -13.69 2.61 4.67
C TYR A 28 -14.21 1.17 4.83
N ARG A 29 -15.36 1.07 5.51
CA ARG A 29 -16.02 -0.18 5.88
C ARG A 29 -16.10 -1.26 4.79
N PRO A 30 -16.37 -0.96 3.50
CA PRO A 30 -16.41 -2.00 2.46
C PRO A 30 -15.14 -2.84 2.36
N TYR A 31 -13.98 -2.26 2.67
CA TYR A 31 -12.71 -2.98 2.68
C TYR A 31 -12.43 -3.67 4.02
N LEU A 32 -12.88 -3.10 5.13
CA LEU A 32 -12.82 -3.78 6.44
C LEU A 32 -13.55 -5.12 6.40
N GLU A 33 -14.69 -5.18 5.70
CA GLU A 33 -15.51 -6.38 5.56
C GLU A 33 -14.83 -7.48 4.73
N MET A 34 -13.72 -7.18 4.05
CA MET A 34 -12.89 -8.16 3.34
C MET A 34 -11.88 -8.87 4.26
N LEU A 35 -11.73 -8.44 5.51
CA LEU A 35 -10.84 -9.08 6.47
C LEU A 35 -11.28 -10.54 6.73
N PRO A 36 -10.39 -11.53 6.56
CA PRO A 36 -10.71 -12.93 6.80
C PRO A 36 -11.21 -13.23 8.22
N SER A 37 -10.76 -12.46 9.23
CA SER A 37 -11.25 -12.58 10.59
C SER A 37 -11.26 -11.27 11.36
N MET A 38 -12.44 -10.87 11.82
CA MET A 38 -12.62 -9.74 12.74
C MET A 38 -12.25 -10.08 14.19
N ARG A 39 -12.06 -11.36 14.53
CA ARG A 39 -11.66 -11.79 15.88
C ARG A 39 -10.16 -11.64 16.13
N ARG A 40 -9.36 -11.69 15.06
CA ARG A 40 -7.89 -11.57 15.08
C ARG A 40 -7.44 -10.71 13.90
N PRO A 41 -7.87 -9.44 13.84
CA PRO A 41 -7.63 -8.61 12.66
C PRO A 41 -6.14 -8.30 12.47
N ASP A 42 -5.39 -8.17 13.58
CA ASP A 42 -3.93 -8.02 13.62
C ASP A 42 -3.17 -9.18 12.95
N ARG A 43 -3.77 -10.37 12.89
CA ARG A 43 -3.22 -11.55 12.20
C ARG A 43 -3.85 -11.81 10.85
N SER A 44 -4.86 -11.01 10.48
CA SER A 44 -5.59 -11.16 9.22
C SER A 44 -5.06 -10.27 8.11
N VAL A 45 -4.04 -9.45 8.40
CA VAL A 45 -3.42 -8.52 7.46
C VAL A 45 -1.91 -8.52 7.62
N ILE A 46 -1.20 -8.51 6.50
CA ILE A 46 0.21 -8.14 6.46
C ILE A 46 0.32 -6.80 5.75
N SER A 47 0.93 -5.82 6.42
CA SER A 47 1.27 -4.53 5.83
C SER A 47 2.70 -4.59 5.28
N ILE A 48 2.87 -4.29 4.00
CA ILE A 48 4.16 -4.17 3.34
C ILE A 48 4.32 -2.73 2.86
N PRO A 49 5.10 -1.89 3.56
CA PRO A 49 5.41 -0.55 3.10
C PRO A 49 6.39 -0.58 1.93
N LEU A 50 6.21 0.36 1.00
CA LEU A 50 7.00 0.54 -0.22
C LEU A 50 7.23 -0.80 -0.94
N PRO A 51 6.15 -1.51 -1.32
CA PRO A 51 6.22 -2.92 -1.60
C PRO A 51 6.96 -3.19 -2.91
N VAL A 52 7.70 -4.30 -2.91
CA VAL A 52 8.46 -4.80 -4.06
C VAL A 52 7.84 -6.11 -4.52
N ALA A 53 7.56 -6.21 -5.82
CA ALA A 53 7.00 -7.40 -6.44
C ALA A 53 8.00 -8.01 -7.41
N ARG A 54 8.15 -9.34 -7.37
CA ARG A 54 8.86 -10.11 -8.39
C ARG A 54 7.89 -10.48 -9.49
N ILE A 55 8.05 -9.87 -10.66
CA ILE A 55 7.19 -10.12 -11.82
C ILE A 55 7.76 -11.28 -12.63
N ARG A 56 6.99 -12.36 -12.77
CA ARG A 56 7.38 -13.49 -13.63
C ARG A 56 7.31 -13.05 -15.08
N GLN A 57 8.39 -13.29 -15.82
CA GLN A 57 8.39 -13.04 -17.25
C GLN A 57 7.74 -14.24 -17.96
N PRO A 58 6.89 -14.01 -18.97
CA PRO A 58 6.39 -15.09 -19.80
C PRO A 58 7.57 -15.81 -20.46
N LYS A 59 7.58 -17.13 -20.39
CA LYS A 59 8.65 -17.98 -20.95
C LYS A 59 8.72 -17.74 -22.46
N PRO A 60 9.87 -17.38 -23.06
CA PRO A 60 9.96 -17.24 -24.50
C PRO A 60 9.68 -18.59 -25.16
N THR A 61 8.61 -18.66 -25.95
CA THR A 61 8.27 -19.85 -26.74
C THR A 61 9.16 -19.91 -27.97
N LEU A 62 10.33 -20.56 -27.87
CA LEU A 62 11.04 -21.12 -29.02
C LEU A 62 12.14 -22.09 -28.55
N GLY A 63 11.98 -23.37 -28.92
CA GLY A 63 13.06 -24.29 -29.26
C GLY A 63 14.11 -24.63 -28.21
N HIS A 64 14.07 -25.88 -27.73
CA HIS A 64 15.22 -26.67 -27.28
C HIS A 64 16.25 -25.97 -26.37
N ASN A 65 16.11 -26.22 -25.06
CA ASN A 65 17.16 -26.67 -24.12
C ASN A 65 16.77 -26.25 -22.70
N VAL A 66 17.15 -27.10 -21.74
CA VAL A 66 16.88 -27.00 -20.31
C VAL A 66 17.19 -25.58 -19.79
N SER A 67 16.15 -24.78 -19.54
CA SER A 67 16.30 -23.47 -18.89
C SER A 67 15.90 -23.58 -17.43
N VAL A 68 16.91 -23.50 -16.55
CA VAL A 68 16.80 -23.19 -15.12
C VAL A 68 15.81 -22.03 -14.93
N GLY A 69 14.93 -22.14 -13.93
CA GLY A 69 13.70 -21.35 -13.74
C GLY A 69 13.81 -19.87 -14.10
N SER A 70 12.79 -19.35 -14.79
CA SER A 70 12.67 -17.93 -15.11
C SER A 70 12.70 -17.10 -13.82
N THR A 71 13.83 -16.46 -13.53
CA THR A 71 13.95 -15.53 -12.41
C THR A 71 13.22 -14.25 -12.79
N GLY A 72 12.03 -14.04 -12.24
CA GLY A 72 11.28 -12.80 -12.41
C GLY A 72 12.09 -11.58 -11.91
N ALA A 73 11.90 -10.43 -12.55
CA ALA A 73 12.53 -9.18 -12.13
C ALA A 73 11.79 -8.61 -10.92
N ALA A 74 12.53 -8.26 -9.86
CA ALA A 74 11.98 -7.54 -8.72
C ALA A 74 11.88 -6.05 -9.06
N ILE A 75 10.68 -5.50 -8.98
CA ILE A 75 10.40 -4.09 -9.23
C ILE A 75 9.70 -3.47 -8.01
N PRO A 76 10.04 -2.23 -7.63
CA PRO A 76 9.22 -1.48 -6.69
C PRO A 76 7.88 -1.15 -7.34
N LEU A 77 6.81 -1.14 -6.54
CA LEU A 77 5.52 -0.62 -6.96
C LEU A 77 5.36 0.83 -6.54
N GLU A 78 4.42 1.51 -7.20
CA GLU A 78 4.14 2.93 -6.98
C GLU A 78 3.09 3.17 -5.88
N CYS A 79 2.45 2.11 -5.39
CA CYS A 79 1.67 2.17 -4.16
C CYS A 79 2.58 2.35 -2.95
N ASP A 80 2.05 2.96 -1.90
CA ASP A 80 2.84 3.27 -0.72
C ASP A 80 2.83 2.10 0.27
N ILE A 81 1.70 1.38 0.37
CA ILE A 81 1.56 0.19 1.23
C ILE A 81 0.70 -0.86 0.52
N ALA A 82 1.12 -2.12 0.57
CA ALA A 82 0.28 -3.25 0.23
C ALA A 82 -0.25 -3.93 1.50
N LEU A 83 -1.57 -4.10 1.59
CA LEU A 83 -2.23 -4.91 2.61
C LEU A 83 -2.63 -6.24 2.01
N LEU A 84 -1.99 -7.31 2.47
CA LEU A 84 -2.31 -8.67 2.07
C LEU A 84 -3.27 -9.26 3.09
N MET A 85 -4.44 -9.69 2.63
CA MET A 85 -5.37 -10.42 3.49
C MET A 85 -4.81 -11.81 3.79
N CYS A 86 -4.88 -12.24 5.03
CA CYS A 86 -4.32 -13.52 5.48
C CYS A 86 -5.32 -14.25 6.38
N ASP A 87 -5.36 -15.57 6.27
CA ASP A 87 -6.05 -16.38 7.26
C ASP A 87 -5.22 -16.43 8.55
N PRO A 88 -5.76 -16.02 9.71
CA PRO A 88 -5.00 -15.92 10.95
C PRO A 88 -4.72 -17.28 11.62
N GLU A 89 -5.37 -18.36 11.21
CA GLU A 89 -5.16 -19.72 11.72
C GLU A 89 -4.12 -20.45 10.87
N TRP A 90 -4.27 -20.38 9.54
CA TRP A 90 -3.43 -21.11 8.59
C TRP A 90 -2.20 -20.32 8.14
N LYS A 91 -2.15 -19.01 8.40
CA LYS A 91 -1.07 -18.09 7.96
C LYS A 91 -0.83 -18.16 6.46
N ILE A 92 -1.92 -18.29 5.71
CA ILE A 92 -1.89 -18.27 4.25
C ILE A 92 -2.46 -16.95 3.76
N LYS A 93 -1.86 -16.44 2.68
CA LYS A 93 -2.40 -15.30 1.95
C LYS A 93 -3.74 -15.69 1.32
N MET A 94 -4.68 -14.75 1.36
CA MET A 94 -5.98 -14.85 0.72
C MET A 94 -5.97 -14.09 -0.62
N GLY A 95 -6.97 -14.34 -1.46
CA GLY A 95 -7.05 -13.76 -2.81
C GLY A 95 -7.25 -12.23 -2.87
N VAL A 96 -7.47 -11.54 -1.75
CA VAL A 96 -7.73 -10.09 -1.71
C VAL A 96 -6.51 -9.32 -1.25
N GLU A 97 -6.18 -8.26 -1.99
CA GLU A 97 -5.16 -7.28 -1.64
C GLU A 97 -5.73 -5.87 -1.71
N ILE A 98 -5.31 -5.01 -0.78
CA ILE A 98 -5.62 -3.58 -0.81
C ILE A 98 -4.32 -2.81 -0.96
N LEU A 99 -4.21 -1.97 -1.98
CA LEU A 99 -3.06 -1.12 -2.23
C LEU A 99 -3.37 0.31 -1.85
N ILE A 100 -2.62 0.85 -0.90
CA ILE A 100 -2.81 2.19 -0.36
C ILE A 100 -1.96 3.19 -1.13
N PHE A 101 -2.57 4.32 -1.49
CA PHE A 101 -1.92 5.45 -2.15
C PHE A 101 -2.15 6.72 -1.32
N ILE A 102 -1.11 7.16 -0.61
CA ILE A 102 -1.10 8.38 0.19
C ILE A 102 -0.72 9.54 -0.73
N HIS A 103 -1.52 10.61 -0.74
CA HIS A 103 -1.25 11.81 -1.54
C HIS A 103 0.08 12.46 -1.15
N ARG A 104 1.04 12.53 -2.09
CA ARG A 104 2.36 13.11 -1.83
C ARG A 104 2.36 14.64 -1.95
N PRO A 105 3.30 15.36 -1.32
CA PRO A 105 3.42 16.80 -1.53
C PRO A 105 3.60 17.16 -2.99
N GLN A 106 2.93 18.23 -3.43
CA GLN A 106 2.98 18.72 -4.82
C GLN A 106 2.49 17.73 -5.88
N GLU A 107 1.97 16.56 -5.48
CA GLU A 107 1.35 15.61 -6.38
C GLU A 107 0.04 16.19 -6.93
N ASP A 108 -0.17 16.03 -8.23
CA ASP A 108 -1.45 16.35 -8.85
C ASP A 108 -2.32 15.10 -9.00
N PHE A 109 -3.59 15.30 -9.38
CA PHE A 109 -4.52 14.17 -9.56
C PHE A 109 -3.99 13.14 -10.56
N SER A 110 -3.38 13.59 -11.67
CA SER A 110 -2.82 12.69 -12.67
C SER A 110 -1.63 11.89 -12.16
N GLY A 111 -0.76 12.46 -11.33
CA GLY A 111 0.34 11.78 -10.68
C GLY A 111 -0.16 10.68 -9.76
N LEU A 112 -1.09 11.03 -8.86
CA LEU A 112 -1.70 10.07 -7.94
C LEU A 112 -2.39 8.91 -8.68
N LEU A 113 -3.17 9.22 -9.72
CA LEU A 113 -3.83 8.20 -10.52
C LEU A 113 -2.84 7.37 -11.35
N ARG A 114 -1.76 7.98 -11.85
CA ARG A 114 -0.74 7.27 -12.63
C ARG A 114 -0.04 6.22 -11.79
N ARG A 115 0.24 6.48 -10.51
CA ARG A 115 0.80 5.48 -9.59
C ARG A 115 -0.10 4.24 -9.49
N TRP A 116 -1.42 4.46 -9.36
CA TRP A 116 -2.38 3.35 -9.40
C TRP A 116 -2.32 2.60 -10.72
N ARG A 117 -2.40 3.28 -11.86
CA ARG A 117 -2.37 2.63 -13.19
C ARG A 117 -1.07 1.87 -13.44
N GLN A 118 0.08 2.42 -13.07
CA GLN A 118 1.37 1.75 -13.20
C GLN A 118 1.44 0.50 -12.32
N THR A 119 0.92 0.57 -11.09
CA THR A 119 0.83 -0.58 -10.21
C THR A 119 -0.05 -1.68 -10.82
N GLN A 120 -1.22 -1.33 -11.37
CA GLN A 120 -2.07 -2.28 -12.08
C GLN A 120 -1.35 -2.95 -13.26
N VAL A 121 -0.66 -2.17 -14.10
CA VAL A 121 0.10 -2.68 -15.25
C VAL A 121 1.21 -3.63 -14.81
N SER A 122 1.89 -3.32 -13.71
CA SER A 122 2.93 -4.18 -13.13
C SER A 122 2.37 -5.51 -12.62
N LEU A 123 1.21 -5.47 -11.97
CA LEU A 123 0.59 -6.63 -11.31
C LEU A 123 -0.39 -7.41 -12.20
N ASP A 124 -0.59 -7.00 -13.46
CA ASP A 124 -1.38 -7.72 -14.46
C ASP A 124 -0.76 -9.07 -14.86
N LYS A 125 0.53 -9.26 -14.56
CA LYS A 125 1.28 -10.51 -14.78
C LYS A 125 1.43 -11.27 -13.47
N ASP A 126 1.67 -12.58 -13.54
CA ASP A 126 2.02 -13.36 -12.36
C ASP A 126 3.15 -12.69 -11.56
N TYR A 127 2.87 -12.41 -10.29
CA TYR A 127 3.80 -11.76 -9.38
C TYR A 127 3.86 -12.47 -8.04
N GLU A 128 4.93 -12.21 -7.32
CA GLU A 128 5.14 -12.66 -5.95
C GLU A 128 5.67 -11.47 -5.14
N TRP A 129 5.17 -11.29 -3.92
CA TRP A 129 5.66 -10.23 -3.05
C TRP A 129 7.01 -10.60 -2.45
N LEU A 130 7.94 -9.64 -2.45
CA LEU A 130 9.13 -9.74 -1.62
C LEU A 130 8.73 -9.54 -0.16
N MET A 131 8.52 -10.64 0.55
CA MET A 131 7.96 -10.64 1.90
C MET A 131 8.91 -9.98 2.93
N PRO A 132 8.37 -9.20 3.89
CA PRO A 132 9.12 -8.73 5.04
C PRO A 132 9.78 -9.89 5.80
N PRO A 133 10.91 -9.67 6.49
CA PRO A 133 11.66 -10.73 7.17
C PRO A 133 10.82 -11.62 8.10
N GLY A 134 9.85 -11.03 8.83
CA GLY A 134 8.96 -11.76 9.73
C GLY A 134 7.93 -12.67 9.02
N GLU A 135 7.70 -12.47 7.74
CA GLU A 135 6.61 -13.09 6.96
C GLU A 135 7.12 -13.92 5.76
N GLN A 136 8.43 -14.18 5.68
CA GLN A 136 9.05 -14.95 4.57
C GLN A 136 8.52 -16.37 4.40
N HIS A 137 7.89 -16.92 5.45
CA HIS A 137 7.31 -18.25 5.44
C HIS A 137 5.98 -18.32 4.66
N MET A 138 5.38 -17.17 4.33
CA MET A 138 4.11 -17.10 3.63
C MET A 138 4.30 -17.14 2.10
N VAL A 139 3.51 -17.96 1.43
CA VAL A 139 3.40 -17.94 -0.04
C VAL A 139 2.62 -16.70 -0.46
N SER A 140 3.23 -15.86 -1.29
CA SER A 140 2.73 -14.52 -1.59
C SER A 140 2.43 -14.27 -3.07
N GLU A 141 2.29 -15.33 -3.86
CA GLU A 141 1.90 -15.27 -5.27
C GLU A 141 0.55 -14.57 -5.43
N GLY A 142 0.42 -13.66 -6.42
CA GLY A 142 -0.79 -13.07 -7.03
C GLY A 142 -2.06 -12.82 -6.18
N ALA A 143 -2.80 -11.76 -6.44
CA ALA A 143 -4.16 -11.63 -5.92
C ALA A 143 -5.19 -12.17 -6.92
N GLU A 144 -6.30 -12.67 -6.40
CA GLU A 144 -7.53 -12.79 -7.20
C GLU A 144 -8.11 -11.40 -7.48
N GLN A 145 -8.04 -10.50 -6.49
CA GLN A 145 -8.62 -9.16 -6.56
C GLN A 145 -7.72 -8.14 -5.86
N ILE A 146 -7.45 -7.04 -6.57
CA ILE A 146 -6.63 -5.92 -6.08
C ILE A 146 -7.51 -4.67 -6.01
N TYR A 147 -7.55 -4.06 -4.83
CA TYR A 147 -8.37 -2.90 -4.54
C TYR A 147 -7.52 -1.68 -4.19
N PRO A 148 -7.67 -0.52 -4.86
CA PRO A 148 -6.97 0.69 -4.43
C PRO A 148 -7.71 1.33 -3.25
N LEU A 149 -6.96 1.93 -2.31
CA LEU A 149 -7.48 2.87 -1.33
C LEU A 149 -6.62 4.14 -1.35
N PHE A 150 -7.22 5.29 -1.65
CA PHE A 150 -6.48 6.55 -1.65
C PHE A 150 -6.60 7.24 -0.28
N VAL A 151 -5.49 7.72 0.25
CA VAL A 151 -5.46 8.49 1.48
C VAL A 151 -5.09 9.93 1.12
N VAL A 152 -6.03 10.85 1.34
CA VAL A 152 -5.85 12.27 1.09
C VAL A 152 -5.90 13.03 2.41
N PHE A 153 -5.40 14.26 2.40
CA PHE A 153 -5.44 15.14 3.56
C PHE A 153 -6.64 16.08 3.47
N ALA A 154 -7.06 16.65 4.60
CA ALA A 154 -8.05 17.72 4.60
C ALA A 154 -7.64 18.86 3.65
N GLU A 155 -6.34 19.15 3.57
CA GLU A 155 -5.77 20.19 2.73
C GLU A 155 -5.42 19.75 1.30
N THR A 156 -5.62 18.47 0.96
CA THR A 156 -5.46 17.99 -0.42
C THR A 156 -6.34 18.83 -1.36
N PRO A 157 -5.82 19.36 -2.49
CA PRO A 157 -6.60 20.18 -3.39
C PRO A 157 -7.93 19.54 -3.81
N GLU A 158 -9.03 20.29 -3.76
CA GLU A 158 -10.37 19.79 -4.10
C GLU A 158 -10.49 19.19 -5.51
N ARG A 159 -9.65 19.62 -6.45
CA ARG A 159 -9.57 18.99 -7.78
C ARG A 159 -9.17 17.51 -7.72
N ILE A 160 -8.32 17.11 -6.77
CA ILE A 160 -7.89 15.72 -6.57
C ILE A 160 -9.03 14.91 -5.96
N LYS A 161 -9.65 15.40 -4.88
CA LYS A 161 -10.80 14.75 -4.23
C LYS A 161 -11.96 14.57 -5.20
N ARG A 162 -12.32 15.61 -5.97
CA ARG A 162 -13.34 15.52 -7.04
C ARG A 162 -12.95 14.56 -8.15
N GLY A 163 -11.66 14.49 -8.50
CA GLY A 163 -11.16 13.52 -9.49
C GLY A 163 -11.31 12.08 -9.03
N LEU A 164 -10.95 11.78 -7.77
CA LEU A 164 -11.13 10.46 -7.16
C LEU A 164 -12.61 10.07 -7.10
N ALA A 165 -13.47 10.98 -6.60
CA ALA A 165 -14.91 10.77 -6.56
C ALA A 165 -15.51 10.54 -7.96
N GLY A 166 -15.14 11.37 -8.94
CA GLY A 166 -15.62 11.25 -10.32
C GLY A 166 -15.16 9.97 -11.02
N ALA A 167 -14.00 9.43 -10.63
CA ALA A 167 -13.49 8.15 -11.11
C ALA A 167 -14.04 6.95 -10.33
N SER A 168 -14.92 7.16 -9.34
CA SER A 168 -15.41 6.13 -8.42
C SER A 168 -14.28 5.39 -7.69
N LEU A 169 -13.19 6.09 -7.38
CA LEU A 169 -12.06 5.55 -6.64
C LEU A 169 -12.23 5.88 -5.15
N PRO A 170 -12.12 4.88 -4.26
CA PRO A 170 -12.39 5.10 -2.85
C PRO A 170 -11.23 5.84 -2.19
N PHE A 171 -11.58 6.80 -1.35
CA PHE A 171 -10.60 7.55 -0.60
C PHE A 171 -11.11 7.88 0.80
N VAL A 172 -10.16 8.07 1.71
CA VAL A 172 -10.41 8.59 3.05
C VAL A 172 -9.64 9.89 3.25
N VAL A 173 -10.17 10.76 4.12
CA VAL A 173 -9.57 12.06 4.42
C VAL A 173 -8.96 12.02 5.81
N GLN A 174 -7.66 12.22 5.89
CA GLN A 174 -6.89 12.22 7.13
C GLN A 174 -6.56 13.65 7.58
N THR A 175 -6.55 13.82 8.89
CA THR A 175 -6.07 15.02 9.58
C THR A 175 -5.07 14.56 10.64
N PRO A 176 -3.81 14.31 10.27
CA PRO A 176 -2.86 13.82 11.25
C PRO A 176 -2.62 14.89 12.32
N ASP A 177 -2.49 14.46 13.57
CA ASP A 177 -2.21 15.35 14.69
C ASP A 177 -0.72 15.71 14.67
N PHE A 178 -0.38 16.80 13.98
CA PHE A 178 1.00 17.26 13.80
C PHE A 178 1.57 18.00 15.02
N GLY A 179 0.84 18.03 16.14
CA GLY A 179 1.05 18.95 17.25
C GLY A 179 2.28 18.73 18.14
N GLN A 180 3.21 17.82 17.83
CA GLN A 180 4.34 17.50 18.74
C GLN A 180 5.74 17.46 18.10
N GLU A 181 5.88 17.53 16.77
CA GLU A 181 7.21 17.44 16.14
C GLU A 181 7.95 18.79 16.05
N GLU A 182 7.24 19.92 15.95
CA GLU A 182 7.88 21.24 15.87
C GLU A 182 8.53 21.66 17.21
N GLU A 183 7.97 21.25 18.37
CA GLU A 183 8.56 21.55 19.69
C GLU A 183 9.83 20.73 20.00
N PHE A 184 9.91 19.48 19.55
CA PHE A 184 11.05 18.60 19.86
C PHE A 184 12.32 19.00 19.10
N SER A 185 12.16 19.52 17.88
CA SER A 185 13.25 20.08 17.09
C SER A 185 13.82 21.33 17.75
N GLU A 186 12.97 22.28 18.16
CA GLU A 186 13.42 23.56 18.71
C GLU A 186 14.10 23.41 20.10
N ALA A 187 13.64 22.45 20.91
CA ALA A 187 14.28 22.13 22.20
C ALA A 187 15.68 21.50 22.05
N LEU A 188 15.91 20.67 21.04
CA LEU A 188 17.22 20.04 20.81
C LEU A 188 18.29 21.03 20.31
N PHE A 189 17.88 22.09 19.60
CA PHE A 189 18.78 23.14 19.11
C PHE A 189 19.00 24.27 20.13
N ALA A 190 18.23 24.31 21.22
CA ALA A 190 18.41 25.29 22.30
C ALA A 190 19.42 24.86 23.38
N GLU A 191 19.84 23.59 23.40
CA GLU A 191 20.85 23.05 24.34
C GLU A 191 22.24 22.80 23.70
N GLY A 192 22.53 23.42 22.55
CA GLY A 192 23.81 23.30 21.82
C GLY A 192 24.72 24.52 21.91
#